data_AF-A0A848LDJ0-F1
#
_entry.id   AF-A0A848LDJ0-F1
#
_cell.length_a   1.000
_cell.length_b   1.000
_cell.length_c   1.000
_cell.angle_alpha   90.00
_cell.angle_beta   90.00
_cell.angle_gamma   90.00
#
_symmetry.space_group_name_H-M   'P 1'
#
loop_
_entity.id
_entity.type
_entity.pdbx_description
1 polymer ?
#
loop_
_entity_poly.entity_id
_entity_poly.type
_entity_poly.pdbx_seq_one_letter_code
_entity_poly.pdbx_strand_id
1 'polypeptide(L)'
;MNREEANQALELIRRVVTQARDDTALQNWGVIWMLHGFVNAAGFAATHWLWSLGHRAPGPYVFLWGGALTFNIISIFVLKSGQTAGTRSFVERQIWAIWTTFIGGMVVVAFLNWLLGLDRLFMPAVACVLFATAFSMMGALMGRVWFVLAGVFTVAALVMTRFPDHAFLVLAGLWFATQFSGGLVLHRARMRRLAAGNTGARLV
;
A
#
# COMPACT_ATOMS: atom_id res chain seq x y z
N MET A 1 26.38 -38.97 2.65
CA MET A 1 25.35 -38.25 3.42
C MET A 1 24.50 -39.27 4.14
N ASN A 2 24.58 -39.29 5.46
CA ASN A 2 23.86 -40.25 6.28
C ASN A 2 22.38 -39.85 6.39
N ARG A 3 21.47 -40.79 6.65
CA ARG A 3 20.01 -40.54 6.65
C ARG A 3 19.61 -39.44 7.65
N GLU A 4 20.38 -39.30 8.72
CA GLU A 4 20.21 -38.32 9.79
C GLU A 4 20.60 -36.90 9.35
N GLU A 5 21.72 -36.75 8.63
CA GLU A 5 22.17 -35.47 8.04
C GLU A 5 21.17 -34.97 6.99
N ALA A 6 20.62 -35.88 6.19
CA ALA A 6 19.59 -35.55 5.18
C ALA A 6 18.31 -35.01 5.83
N ASN A 7 17.89 -35.61 6.94
CA ASN A 7 16.72 -35.16 7.70
C ASN A 7 16.97 -33.80 8.37
N GLN A 8 18.15 -33.59 8.97
CA GLN A 8 18.51 -32.28 9.54
C GLN A 8 18.59 -31.19 8.47
N ALA A 9 19.18 -31.48 7.30
CA ALA A 9 19.23 -30.52 6.18
C ALA A 9 17.83 -30.19 5.67
N LEU A 10 16.95 -31.18 5.52
CA LEU A 10 15.55 -30.98 5.14
C LEU A 10 14.78 -30.17 6.19
N GLU A 11 15.00 -30.43 7.47
CA GLU A 11 14.36 -29.69 8.56
C GLU A 11 14.85 -28.24 8.62
N LEU A 12 16.14 -28.01 8.38
CA LEU A 12 16.74 -26.68 8.33
C LEU A 12 16.26 -25.91 7.09
N ILE A 13 16.20 -26.55 5.92
CA ILE A 13 15.60 -25.99 4.71
C ILE A 13 14.12 -25.70 4.95
N ARG A 14 13.37 -26.63 5.55
CA ARG A 14 11.95 -26.42 5.87
C ARG A 14 11.78 -25.28 6.85
N ARG A 15 12.63 -25.16 7.86
CA ARG A 15 12.60 -24.06 8.83
C ARG A 15 12.93 -22.73 8.16
N VAL A 16 13.95 -22.67 7.31
CA VAL A 16 14.35 -21.46 6.56
C VAL A 16 13.29 -21.07 5.54
N VAL A 17 12.75 -22.02 4.78
CA VAL A 17 11.64 -21.81 3.84
C VAL A 17 10.39 -21.38 4.60
N THR A 18 10.07 -22.04 5.72
CA THR A 18 8.95 -21.66 6.59
C THR A 18 9.19 -20.31 7.22
N GLN A 19 10.38 -19.92 7.68
CA GLN A 19 10.69 -18.57 8.18
C GLN A 19 10.62 -17.51 7.08
N ALA A 20 11.06 -17.85 5.86
CA ALA A 20 10.92 -17.00 4.69
C ALA A 20 9.44 -16.86 4.26
N ARG A 21 8.63 -17.91 4.53
CA ARG A 21 7.17 -17.94 4.35
C ARG A 21 6.39 -17.55 5.61
N ASP A 22 7.03 -17.30 6.76
CA ASP A 22 6.32 -17.16 8.02
C ASP A 22 5.77 -15.75 8.02
N ASP A 23 4.55 -15.67 7.52
CA ASP A 23 3.71 -14.51 7.35
C ASP A 23 3.35 -13.81 8.68
N THR A 24 4.12 -14.03 9.75
CA THR A 24 4.13 -13.10 10.89
C THR A 24 4.42 -11.66 10.41
N ALA A 25 5.10 -11.54 9.26
CA ALA A 25 5.24 -10.36 8.42
C ALA A 25 3.98 -9.49 8.21
N LEU A 26 2.79 -10.09 8.12
CA LEU A 26 1.52 -9.39 7.86
C LEU A 26 0.69 -9.14 9.12
N GLN A 27 1.26 -9.38 10.31
CA GLN A 27 0.55 -9.15 11.55
C GLN A 27 0.13 -7.67 11.64
N ASN A 28 -1.19 -7.47 11.72
CA ASN A 28 -1.85 -6.16 11.78
C ASN A 28 -1.79 -5.27 10.52
N TRP A 29 -1.09 -5.69 9.45
CA TRP A 29 -1.08 -4.96 8.17
C TRP A 29 -2.48 -4.79 7.57
N GLY A 30 -3.38 -5.76 7.78
CA GLY A 30 -4.77 -5.64 7.35
C GLY A 30 -5.49 -4.43 7.96
N VAL A 31 -5.32 -4.19 9.27
CA VAL A 31 -5.91 -3.04 9.96
C VAL A 31 -5.26 -1.74 9.52
N ILE A 32 -3.93 -1.73 9.38
CA ILE A 32 -3.17 -0.58 8.87
C ILE A 32 -3.69 -0.19 7.48
N TRP A 33 -3.85 -1.14 6.57
CA TRP A 33 -4.34 -0.88 5.22
C TRP A 33 -5.79 -0.42 5.18
N MET A 34 -6.67 -0.99 6.02
CA MET A 34 -8.04 -0.48 6.14
C MET A 34 -8.06 0.97 6.60
N LEU A 35 -7.28 1.30 7.63
CA LEU A 35 -7.17 2.66 8.16
C LEU A 35 -6.58 3.64 7.13
N HIS A 36 -5.49 3.25 6.48
CA HIS A 36 -4.85 4.03 5.41
C HIS A 36 -5.79 4.21 4.22
N GLY A 37 -6.62 3.21 3.90
CA GLY A 37 -7.63 3.30 2.86
C GLY A 37 -8.61 4.44 3.11
N PHE A 38 -9.11 4.58 4.35
CA PHE A 38 -9.95 5.71 4.75
C PHE A 38 -9.22 7.04 4.69
N VAL A 39 -8.03 7.13 5.28
CA VAL A 39 -7.27 8.38 5.40
C VAL A 39 -6.86 8.91 4.04
N ASN A 40 -6.36 8.04 3.17
CA ASN A 40 -5.92 8.43 1.83
C ASN A 40 -7.12 8.78 0.94
N ALA A 41 -8.24 8.04 1.04
CA ALA A 41 -9.47 8.40 0.33
C ALA A 41 -10.01 9.76 0.77
N ALA A 42 -10.00 10.03 2.08
CA ALA A 42 -10.33 11.34 2.62
C ALA A 42 -9.36 12.41 2.12
N GLY A 43 -8.06 12.12 2.03
CA GLY A 43 -7.05 13.00 1.44
C GLY A 43 -7.31 13.34 -0.03
N PHE A 44 -7.67 12.35 -0.86
CA PHE A 44 -8.05 12.58 -2.26
C PHE A 44 -9.37 13.37 -2.37
N ALA A 45 -10.38 13.06 -1.56
CA ALA A 45 -11.64 13.80 -1.53
C ALA A 45 -11.44 15.25 -1.06
N ALA A 46 -10.62 15.48 -0.03
CA ALA A 46 -10.25 16.82 0.42
C ALA A 46 -9.42 17.56 -0.64
N THR A 47 -8.56 16.87 -1.38
CA THR A 47 -7.84 17.45 -2.52
C THR A 47 -8.81 17.93 -3.60
N HIS A 48 -9.82 17.11 -3.94
CA HIS A 48 -10.91 17.52 -4.85
C HIS A 48 -11.65 18.74 -4.32
N TRP A 49 -12.01 18.74 -3.04
CA TRP A 49 -12.73 19.84 -2.41
C TRP A 49 -11.94 21.16 -2.44
N LEU A 50 -10.66 21.14 -2.03
CA LEU A 50 -9.78 22.31 -2.13
C LEU A 50 -9.66 22.81 -3.57
N TRP A 51 -9.53 21.89 -4.53
CA TRP A 51 -9.48 22.22 -5.94
C TRP A 51 -10.78 22.87 -6.43
N SER A 52 -11.95 22.37 -5.98
CA SER A 52 -13.27 22.92 -6.33
C SER A 52 -13.51 24.32 -5.75
N LEU A 53 -12.89 24.63 -4.62
CA LEU A 53 -12.89 25.97 -4.01
C LEU A 53 -11.94 26.96 -4.69
N GLY A 54 -11.20 26.54 -5.72
CA GLY A 54 -10.27 27.39 -6.45
C GLY A 54 -8.92 27.58 -5.77
N HIS A 55 -8.60 26.81 -4.72
CA HIS A 55 -7.24 26.81 -4.19
C HIS A 55 -6.29 26.21 -5.23
N ARG A 56 -5.28 26.98 -5.64
CA ARG A 56 -4.24 26.55 -6.60
C ARG A 56 -2.83 26.58 -6.00
N ALA A 57 -2.65 27.29 -4.89
CA ALA A 57 -1.36 27.38 -4.23
C ALA A 57 -0.94 26.01 -3.63
N PRO A 58 0.37 25.69 -3.56
CA PRO A 58 0.86 24.44 -2.99
C PRO A 58 0.52 24.24 -1.50
N GLY A 59 0.51 25.33 -0.73
CA GLY A 59 0.44 25.30 0.74
C GLY A 59 -0.68 24.42 1.31
N PRO A 60 -1.96 24.65 0.95
CA PRO A 60 -3.07 23.82 1.43
C PRO A 60 -2.90 22.33 1.17
N TYR A 61 -2.34 21.95 0.01
CA TYR A 61 -2.10 20.56 -0.35
C TYR A 61 -0.94 19.95 0.45
N VAL A 62 0.12 20.73 0.69
CA VAL A 62 1.25 20.30 1.55
C VAL A 62 0.77 20.03 2.97
N PHE A 63 -0.06 20.91 3.55
CA PHE A 63 -0.62 20.68 4.88
C PHE A 63 -1.53 19.46 4.93
N LEU A 64 -2.42 19.31 3.95
CA LEU A 64 -3.33 18.17 3.85
C LEU A 64 -2.57 16.84 3.78
N TRP A 65 -1.64 16.71 2.83
CA TRP A 65 -0.91 15.46 2.61
C TRP A 65 0.18 15.24 3.66
N GLY A 66 0.79 16.29 4.21
CA GLY A 66 1.70 16.21 5.35
C GLY A 66 1.00 15.67 6.60
N GLY A 67 -0.23 16.13 6.87
CA GLY A 67 -1.06 15.60 7.95
C GLY A 67 -1.45 14.13 7.74
N ALA A 68 -1.93 13.80 6.54
CA ALA A 68 -2.28 12.42 6.18
C ALA A 68 -1.07 11.46 6.28
N LEU A 69 0.10 11.88 5.79
CA LEU A 69 1.33 11.10 5.86
C LEU A 69 1.79 10.89 7.30
N THR A 70 1.76 11.95 8.12
CA THR A 70 2.10 11.89 9.54
C THR A 70 1.19 10.90 10.26
N PHE A 71 -0.13 10.99 10.03
CA PHE A 71 -1.09 10.04 10.60
C PHE A 71 -0.79 8.60 10.17
N ASN A 72 -0.56 8.36 8.88
CA ASN A 72 -0.27 7.02 8.35
C ASN A 72 1.01 6.42 8.96
N ILE A 73 2.06 7.22 9.13
CA ILE A 73 3.31 6.78 9.74
C ILE A 73 3.09 6.42 11.21
N ILE A 74 2.46 7.32 11.98
CA ILE A 74 2.16 7.09 13.40
C ILE A 74 1.30 5.83 13.55
N SER A 75 0.28 5.65 12.72
CA SER A 75 -0.60 4.49 12.80
C SER A 75 0.14 3.18 12.56
N ILE A 76 1.14 3.15 11.64
CA ILE A 76 1.99 1.96 11.45
C ILE A 76 2.76 1.65 12.73
N PHE A 77 3.44 2.64 13.32
CA PHE A 77 4.24 2.41 14.53
C PHE A 77 3.39 1.99 15.73
N VAL A 78 2.26 2.66 15.97
CA VAL A 78 1.35 2.34 17.07
C VAL A 78 0.80 0.92 16.90
N LEU A 79 0.28 0.57 15.73
CA LEU A 79 -0.33 -0.74 15.47
C LEU A 79 0.68 -1.89 15.42
N LYS A 80 1.99 -1.59 15.33
CA LYS A 80 3.06 -2.59 15.35
C LYS A 80 3.88 -2.61 16.64
N SER A 81 3.70 -1.64 17.54
CA SER A 81 4.52 -1.46 18.76
C SER A 81 4.55 -2.66 19.72
N GLY A 82 3.54 -3.54 19.67
CA GLY A 82 3.45 -4.75 20.52
C GLY A 82 3.91 -6.06 19.85
N GLN A 83 4.38 -6.02 18.60
CA GLN A 83 4.94 -7.21 17.94
C GLN A 83 6.43 -7.25 18.25
N THR A 84 6.94 -8.38 18.73
CA THR A 84 8.37 -8.58 18.96
C THR A 84 9.11 -8.14 17.70
N ALA A 85 9.87 -7.06 17.83
CA ALA A 85 10.61 -6.39 16.75
C ALA A 85 11.78 -7.25 16.23
N GLY A 86 11.62 -8.57 16.18
CA GLY A 86 12.55 -9.48 15.55
C GLY A 86 12.49 -9.26 14.05
N THR A 87 13.50 -8.57 13.50
CA THR A 87 13.81 -8.43 12.07
C THR A 87 12.59 -8.31 11.15
N ARG A 88 12.26 -7.09 10.69
CA ARG A 88 11.29 -6.85 9.61
C ARG A 88 11.44 -7.93 8.55
N SER A 89 10.36 -8.62 8.17
CA SER A 89 10.46 -9.68 7.18
C SER A 89 10.95 -9.13 5.83
N PHE A 90 11.42 -10.00 4.95
CA PHE A 90 11.76 -9.60 3.58
C PHE A 90 10.57 -8.90 2.89
N VAL A 91 9.38 -9.49 2.98
CA VAL A 91 8.14 -8.93 2.42
C VAL A 91 7.83 -7.56 3.02
N GLU A 92 7.97 -7.39 4.33
CA GLU A 92 7.73 -6.09 4.98
C GLU A 92 8.70 -5.01 4.48
N ARG A 93 10.00 -5.34 4.33
CA ARG A 93 10.98 -4.40 3.77
C ARG A 93 10.62 -4.00 2.35
N GLN A 94 10.17 -4.94 1.53
CA GLN A 94 9.72 -4.65 0.17
C GLN A 94 8.46 -3.78 0.14
N ILE A 95 7.47 -4.05 1.00
CA ILE A 95 6.27 -3.20 1.13
C ILE A 95 6.66 -1.78 1.52
N TRP A 96 7.57 -1.63 2.50
CA TRP A 96 8.11 -0.32 2.90
C TRP A 96 8.80 0.38 1.74
N ALA A 97 9.70 -0.30 1.04
CA ALA A 97 10.44 0.27 -0.08
C ALA A 97 9.51 0.71 -1.21
N ILE A 98 8.53 -0.12 -1.59
CA ILE A 98 7.52 0.23 -2.59
C ILE A 98 6.74 1.47 -2.15
N TRP A 99 6.28 1.50 -0.89
CA TRP A 99 5.51 2.60 -0.33
C TRP A 99 6.29 3.93 -0.31
N THR A 100 7.50 3.93 0.23
CA THR A 100 8.35 5.13 0.26
C THR A 100 8.71 5.61 -1.14
N THR A 101 8.91 4.68 -2.08
CA THR A 101 9.29 5.01 -3.46
C THR A 101 8.16 5.72 -4.20
N PHE A 102 6.92 5.21 -4.12
CA PHE A 102 5.82 5.89 -4.80
C PHE A 102 5.47 7.23 -4.14
N ILE A 103 5.61 7.36 -2.81
CA ILE A 103 5.42 8.65 -2.13
C ILE A 103 6.48 9.66 -2.58
N GLY A 104 7.76 9.24 -2.60
CA GLY A 104 8.83 10.07 -3.13
C GLY A 104 8.57 10.50 -4.57
N GLY A 105 8.13 9.57 -5.42
CA GLY A 105 7.71 9.85 -6.79
C GLY A 105 6.58 10.87 -6.88
N MET A 106 5.54 10.74 -6.05
CA MET A 106 4.43 11.70 -5.99
C MET A 106 4.89 13.10 -5.57
N VAL A 107 5.79 13.20 -4.59
CA VAL A 107 6.37 14.49 -4.16
C VAL A 107 7.21 15.11 -5.28
N VAL A 108 8.04 14.33 -5.94
CA VAL A 108 8.86 14.79 -7.07
C VAL A 108 7.98 15.27 -8.22
N VAL A 109 6.93 14.51 -8.59
CA VAL A 109 5.97 14.92 -9.62
C VAL A 109 5.31 16.25 -9.25
N ALA A 110 4.86 16.40 -8.00
CA ALA A 110 4.23 17.63 -7.54
C ALA A 110 5.19 18.83 -7.60
N PHE A 111 6.44 18.61 -7.20
CA PHE A 111 7.49 19.62 -7.27
C PHE A 111 7.81 20.01 -8.71
N LEU A 112 7.94 19.04 -9.62
CA LEU A 112 8.16 19.29 -11.05
C LEU A 112 7.00 20.07 -11.67
N ASN A 113 5.74 19.70 -11.38
CA ASN A 113 4.57 20.41 -11.89
C ASN A 113 4.55 21.86 -11.42
N TRP A 114 4.94 22.12 -10.16
CA TRP A 114 5.07 23.46 -9.62
C TRP A 114 6.17 24.27 -10.33
N LEU A 115 7.35 23.68 -10.54
CA LEU A 115 8.46 24.33 -11.26
C LEU A 115 8.12 24.62 -12.73
N LEU A 116 7.29 23.78 -13.35
CA LEU A 116 6.80 23.98 -14.73
C LEU A 116 5.64 24.97 -14.82
N GLY A 117 5.16 25.52 -13.69
CA GLY A 117 4.04 26.46 -13.67
C GLY A 117 2.70 25.83 -14.07
N LEU A 118 2.55 24.50 -13.93
CA LEU A 118 1.28 23.84 -14.22
C LEU A 118 0.28 24.15 -13.12
N ASP A 119 -0.96 24.47 -13.51
CA ASP A 119 -2.03 24.84 -12.57
C ASP A 119 -2.38 23.74 -11.55
N ARG A 120 -2.00 22.49 -11.83
CA ARG A 120 -2.25 21.32 -10.99
C ARG A 120 -0.94 20.74 -10.45
N LEU A 121 -0.72 20.88 -9.14
CA LEU A 121 0.36 20.15 -8.46
C LEU A 121 0.24 18.63 -8.69
N PHE A 122 -0.97 18.09 -8.57
CA PHE A 122 -1.22 16.67 -8.73
C PHE A 122 -2.12 16.42 -9.94
N MET A 123 -1.64 15.58 -10.84
CA MET A 123 -2.45 15.03 -11.94
C MET A 123 -2.94 13.64 -11.51
N PRO A 124 -4.25 13.43 -11.26
CA PRO A 124 -4.78 12.15 -10.80
C PRO A 124 -4.39 10.98 -11.69
N ALA A 125 -4.31 11.20 -13.01
CA ALA A 125 -3.86 10.20 -13.97
C ALA A 125 -2.39 9.78 -13.73
N VAL A 126 -1.50 10.74 -13.44
CA VAL A 126 -0.09 10.44 -13.13
C VAL A 126 0.03 9.69 -11.80
N ALA A 127 -0.80 10.06 -10.80
CA ALA A 127 -0.88 9.33 -9.55
C ALA A 127 -1.30 7.86 -9.80
N CYS A 128 -2.32 7.63 -10.63
CA CYS A 128 -2.74 6.29 -11.03
C CYS A 128 -1.63 5.49 -11.71
N VAL A 129 -0.79 6.12 -12.55
CA VAL A 129 0.38 5.44 -13.15
C VAL A 129 1.36 4.99 -12.07
N LEU A 130 1.71 5.88 -11.12
CA LEU A 130 2.60 5.52 -10.01
C LEU A 130 2.00 4.41 -9.13
N PHE A 131 0.69 4.43 -8.90
CA PHE A 131 -0.01 3.38 -8.18
C PHE A 131 -0.02 2.06 -8.96
N ALA A 132 -0.22 2.08 -10.27
CA ALA A 132 -0.12 0.90 -11.11
C ALA A 132 1.29 0.29 -11.06
N THR A 133 2.34 1.12 -11.06
CA THR A 133 3.72 0.65 -10.90
C THR A 133 3.92 0.01 -9.52
N ALA A 134 3.46 0.67 -8.46
CA ALA A 134 3.54 0.13 -7.09
C ALA A 134 2.80 -1.22 -6.96
N PHE A 135 1.58 -1.33 -7.50
CA PHE A 135 0.83 -2.59 -7.48
C PHE A 135 1.43 -3.67 -8.38
N SER A 136 2.12 -3.31 -9.47
CA SER A 136 2.88 -4.28 -10.28
C SER A 136 4.05 -4.87 -9.49
N MET A 137 4.77 -4.03 -8.74
CA MET A 137 5.83 -4.50 -7.83
C MET A 137 5.25 -5.39 -6.72
N MET A 138 4.09 -5.03 -6.17
CA MET A 138 3.36 -5.89 -5.23
C MET A 138 2.90 -7.20 -5.87
N GLY A 139 2.57 -7.23 -7.17
CA GLY A 139 2.21 -8.45 -7.89
C GLY A 139 3.36 -9.43 -8.03
N ALA A 140 4.57 -8.93 -8.26
CA ALA A 140 5.77 -9.77 -8.23
C ALA A 140 6.04 -10.37 -6.84
N LEU A 141 5.63 -9.68 -5.76
CA LEU A 141 5.90 -10.08 -4.38
C LEU A 141 4.79 -10.96 -3.75
N MET A 142 3.53 -10.60 -3.99
CA MET A 142 2.36 -11.11 -3.25
C MET A 142 1.34 -11.83 -4.14
N GLY A 143 1.59 -11.92 -5.45
CA GLY A 143 0.82 -12.74 -6.38
C GLY A 143 -0.12 -11.99 -7.32
N ARG A 144 -0.82 -12.76 -8.16
CA ARG A 144 -1.46 -12.28 -9.40
C ARG A 144 -2.57 -11.24 -9.23
N VAL A 145 -3.27 -11.25 -8.09
CA VAL A 145 -4.37 -10.31 -7.82
C VAL A 145 -3.89 -8.86 -7.88
N TRP A 146 -2.66 -8.58 -7.46
CA TRP A 146 -2.09 -7.24 -7.48
C TRP A 146 -1.80 -6.73 -8.90
N PHE A 147 -1.48 -7.61 -9.86
CA PHE A 147 -1.39 -7.21 -11.27
C PHE A 147 -2.75 -6.80 -11.84
N VAL A 148 -3.83 -7.44 -11.39
CA VAL A 148 -5.19 -7.00 -11.77
C VAL A 148 -5.44 -5.59 -11.25
N LEU A 149 -5.08 -5.31 -10.00
CA LEU A 149 -5.20 -3.94 -9.45
C LEU A 149 -4.34 -2.93 -10.21
N ALA A 150 -3.12 -3.30 -10.60
CA ALA A 150 -2.27 -2.46 -11.45
C ALA A 150 -2.94 -2.16 -12.81
N GLY A 151 -3.59 -3.16 -13.42
CA GLY A 151 -4.39 -2.98 -14.63
C GLY A 151 -5.55 -2.02 -14.41
N VAL A 152 -6.28 -2.15 -13.30
CA VAL A 152 -7.39 -1.25 -12.94
C VAL A 152 -6.91 0.19 -12.80
N PHE A 153 -5.80 0.45 -12.10
CA PHE A 153 -5.23 1.79 -11.98
C PHE A 153 -4.71 2.33 -13.32
N THR A 154 -4.16 1.47 -14.18
CA THR A 154 -3.77 1.86 -15.55
C THR A 154 -4.98 2.32 -16.36
N VAL A 155 -6.07 1.55 -16.35
CA VAL A 155 -7.31 1.94 -17.04
C VAL A 155 -7.90 3.21 -16.43
N ALA A 156 -7.90 3.32 -15.10
CA ALA A 156 -8.36 4.53 -14.41
C ALA A 156 -7.55 5.77 -14.80
N ALA A 157 -6.22 5.64 -14.98
CA ALA A 157 -5.37 6.72 -15.46
C ALA A 157 -5.85 7.24 -16.82
N LEU A 158 -6.13 6.34 -17.77
CA LEU A 158 -6.64 6.68 -19.09
C LEU A 158 -8.02 7.34 -19.02
N VAL A 159 -8.95 6.78 -18.23
CA VAL A 159 -10.31 7.32 -18.07
C VAL A 159 -10.29 8.72 -17.45
N MET A 160 -9.45 8.94 -16.43
CA MET A 160 -9.32 10.24 -15.76
C MET A 160 -8.82 11.36 -16.67
N THR A 161 -8.13 11.05 -17.78
CA THR A 161 -7.77 12.06 -18.79
C THR A 161 -8.98 12.63 -19.52
N ARG A 162 -10.10 11.89 -19.58
CA ARG A 162 -11.34 12.31 -20.25
C ARG A 162 -12.29 13.06 -19.32
N PHE A 163 -12.21 12.83 -18.01
CA PHE A 163 -13.07 13.44 -16.99
C PHE A 163 -12.23 14.06 -15.87
N PRO A 164 -11.44 15.11 -16.17
CA PRO A 164 -10.46 15.67 -15.24
C PRO A 164 -11.07 16.27 -13.97
N ASP A 165 -12.33 16.72 -14.03
CA ASP A 165 -12.96 17.42 -12.92
C ASP A 165 -13.36 16.48 -11.78
N HIS A 166 -13.77 15.26 -12.11
CA HIS A 166 -14.14 14.23 -11.12
C HIS A 166 -13.01 13.27 -10.79
N ALA A 167 -11.85 13.42 -11.41
CA ALA A 167 -10.76 12.45 -11.36
C ALA A 167 -10.26 12.18 -9.92
N PHE A 168 -10.19 13.19 -9.05
CA PHE A 168 -9.79 13.00 -7.65
C PHE A 168 -10.83 12.23 -6.82
N LEU A 169 -12.13 12.38 -7.10
CA LEU A 169 -13.18 11.59 -6.43
C LEU A 169 -13.15 10.13 -6.88
N VAL A 170 -12.97 9.90 -8.18
CA VAL A 170 -12.77 8.55 -8.71
C VAL A 170 -11.54 7.91 -8.07
N LEU A 171 -10.44 8.68 -7.93
CA LEU A 171 -9.24 8.21 -7.28
C LEU A 171 -9.46 7.88 -5.80
N ALA A 172 -10.20 8.73 -5.07
CA ALA A 172 -10.58 8.49 -3.68
C ALA A 172 -11.34 7.17 -3.52
N GLY A 173 -12.37 6.95 -4.35
CA GLY A 173 -13.16 5.72 -4.34
C GLY A 173 -12.34 4.49 -4.71
N LEU A 174 -11.51 4.58 -5.74
CA LEU A 174 -10.67 3.47 -6.19
C LEU A 174 -9.63 3.09 -5.14
N TRP A 175 -8.98 4.08 -4.54
CA TRP A 175 -8.00 3.89 -3.48
C TRP A 175 -8.63 3.30 -2.22
N PHE A 176 -9.79 3.82 -1.81
CA PHE A 176 -10.57 3.23 -0.73
C PHE A 176 -10.87 1.77 -1.01
N ALA A 177 -11.48 1.47 -2.16
CA ALA A 177 -11.89 0.13 -2.52
C ALA A 177 -10.70 -0.84 -2.52
N THR A 178 -9.58 -0.47 -3.15
CA THR A 178 -8.39 -1.33 -3.22
C THR A 178 -7.70 -1.53 -1.88
N GLN A 179 -7.39 -0.43 -1.16
CA GLN A 179 -6.62 -0.54 0.08
C GLN A 179 -7.47 -1.14 1.22
N PHE A 180 -8.75 -0.76 1.31
CA PHE A 180 -9.65 -1.31 2.31
C PHE A 180 -9.97 -2.78 2.06
N SER A 181 -10.30 -3.17 0.82
CA SER A 181 -10.58 -4.59 0.52
C SER A 181 -9.36 -5.47 0.71
N GLY A 182 -8.17 -5.02 0.28
CA GLY A 182 -6.91 -5.71 0.55
C GLY A 182 -6.65 -5.85 2.04
N GLY A 183 -6.86 -4.78 2.81
CA GLY A 183 -6.74 -4.78 4.26
C GLY A 183 -7.74 -5.73 4.94
N LEU A 184 -8.99 -5.77 4.48
CA LEU A 184 -10.04 -6.65 4.99
C LEU A 184 -9.73 -8.13 4.72
N VAL A 185 -9.21 -8.46 3.53
CA VAL A 185 -8.78 -9.83 3.20
C VAL A 185 -7.67 -10.28 4.13
N LEU A 186 -6.64 -9.44 4.33
CA LEU A 186 -5.54 -9.72 5.25
C LEU A 186 -6.01 -9.85 6.70
N HIS A 187 -6.91 -8.97 7.13
CA HIS A 187 -7.48 -9.01 8.48
C HIS A 187 -8.29 -10.29 8.71
N ARG A 188 -9.15 -10.68 7.77
CA ARG A 188 -9.92 -11.94 7.83
C ARG A 188 -9.01 -13.16 7.83
N ALA A 189 -7.95 -13.16 7.01
CA ALA A 189 -6.96 -14.24 7.00
C ALA A 189 -6.27 -14.38 8.36
N ARG A 190 -5.89 -13.26 8.99
CA ARG A 190 -5.33 -13.24 10.36
C ARG A 190 -6.33 -13.79 11.38
N MET A 191 -7.58 -13.33 11.37
CA MET A 191 -8.59 -13.79 12.33
C MET A 191 -8.85 -15.30 12.21
N ARG A 192 -8.89 -15.84 10.99
CA ARG A 192 -8.99 -17.30 10.77
C ARG A 192 -7.80 -18.07 11.33
N ARG A 193 -6.57 -17.54 11.17
CA ARG A 193 -5.35 -18.15 11.74
C ARG A 193 -5.36 -18.17 13.26
N LEU A 194 -5.79 -17.07 13.89
CA LEU A 194 -5.91 -16.98 15.35
C LEU A 194 -6.99 -17.94 15.89
N ALA A 195 -8.14 -18.02 15.22
CA ALA A 195 -9.22 -18.94 15.59
C ALA A 195 -8.83 -20.42 15.44
N ALA A 196 -7.93 -20.75 14.50
CA ALA A 196 -7.44 -22.11 14.27
C ALA A 196 -6.36 -22.58 15.28
N GLY A 197 -6.04 -21.80 16.31
CA GLY A 197 -5.17 -22.26 17.41
C GLY A 197 -3.69 -22.51 17.03
N ASN A 198 -3.18 -21.89 15.97
CA ASN A 198 -1.78 -21.95 15.55
C ASN A 198 -1.23 -23.34 15.14
N THR A 199 -2.06 -24.25 14.61
CA THR A 199 -1.59 -25.49 13.97
C THR A 199 -1.58 -25.38 12.45
N GLY A 200 -0.46 -24.89 11.92
CA GLY A 200 -0.05 -25.15 10.54
C GLY A 200 -0.44 -24.10 9.51
N ALA A 201 0.59 -23.53 8.89
CA ALA A 201 0.45 -22.65 7.73
C ALA A 201 -0.29 -23.36 6.59
N ARG A 202 -1.52 -22.92 6.31
CA ARG A 202 -2.13 -23.05 4.98
C ARG A 202 -2.09 -21.68 4.31
N LEU A 203 -1.29 -21.58 3.26
CA LEU A 203 -1.38 -20.52 2.27
C LEU A 203 -2.22 -21.03 1.11
N VAL A 204 -3.23 -20.25 0.75
CA VAL A 204 -3.87 -20.25 -0.58
C VAL A 204 -2.87 -19.66 -1.56
#